data_AF-A0A957XB73-F1
#
_entry.id   AF-A0A957XB73-F1
#
_cell.length_a   1.000
_cell.length_b   1.000
_cell.length_c   1.000
_cell.angle_alpha   90.00
_cell.angle_beta   90.00
_cell.angle_gamma   90.00
#
_symmetry.space_group_name_H-M   'P 1'
#
loop_
_entity.id
_entity.type
_entity.pdbx_description
1 polymer ?
#
loop_
_entity_poly.entity_id
_entity_poly.type
_entity_poly.pdbx_seq_one_letter_code
_entity_poly.pdbx_strand_id
1 'polypeptide(L)'
;MVIVDSSKQQINRTYPRGVLIFLYGLLWLVALLLGFLVTDQLFPAGDSLMMVLAVATWSVALAGGIGSTTAMLSRLYQHLSLRHDFQHQSISSYLLQPLLGVVVGIVVLYLVAVPAALIIDFADGFDVLLASLSFSNPFAPFGEFFSTVGSAFSETFRSPAFVALQILLAWIAGFYQDWALKQIKALGKGTTEPGLDKVKTTEENIIDVDALDENDPLYYKAWYYQRLRLMRWSYTWGIFIIVYGVGWFIASLAAFVVGWHVLADLADSSRTAVTIIVAALPVAAAGGIGGVVKLLNDLYYHVSIKQDFHLNYLMSYLIQPVVGFSLGLAMYMLIAVGYLTLDRAFSGATAPFVDAPAVIMLQIVLGWAAGFRQETLTTAIWDIVDSIVTLLKLILAYFNPLNLFDEKKRAERVQAIQAHLGLFEPARSTVPTGDSELDWTDIFAQQERR
;
A
#
# COMPACT_ATOMS: atom_id res chain seq x y z
N MET A 1 35.62 1.59 -32.66
CA MET A 1 35.29 3.02 -32.47
C MET A 1 33.94 3.09 -31.79
N VAL A 2 33.91 2.99 -30.46
CA VAL A 2 32.67 3.12 -29.67
C VAL A 2 32.48 4.62 -29.47
N ILE A 3 31.47 5.19 -30.14
CA ILE A 3 31.10 6.59 -29.95
C ILE A 3 30.56 6.69 -28.52
N VAL A 4 31.38 7.23 -27.63
CA VAL A 4 30.96 7.65 -26.28
C VAL A 4 30.02 8.83 -26.48
N ASP A 5 28.75 8.52 -26.73
CA ASP A 5 27.70 9.53 -26.82
C ASP A 5 27.60 10.19 -25.45
N SER A 6 27.95 11.47 -25.38
CA SER A 6 28.16 12.17 -24.12
C SER A 6 26.89 12.11 -23.28
N SER A 7 26.98 11.64 -22.03
CA SER A 7 25.87 11.53 -21.07
C SER A 7 25.01 12.80 -20.96
N LYS A 8 25.62 13.97 -21.22
CA LYS A 8 24.93 15.27 -21.30
C LYS A 8 23.87 15.34 -22.40
N GLN A 9 24.09 14.69 -23.53
CA GLN A 9 23.17 14.72 -24.68
C GLN A 9 21.95 13.81 -24.47
N GLN A 10 22.10 12.72 -23.70
CA GLN A 10 20.96 11.91 -23.26
C GLN A 10 20.11 12.65 -22.21
N ILE A 11 20.71 13.32 -21.23
CA ILE A 11 19.98 14.04 -20.17
C ILE A 11 19.06 15.13 -20.76
N ASN A 12 19.55 15.91 -21.74
CA ASN A 12 18.76 16.98 -22.35
C ASN A 12 17.54 16.51 -23.16
N ARG A 13 17.50 15.25 -23.61
CA ARG A 13 16.36 14.70 -24.37
C ARG A 13 15.30 14.06 -23.47
N THR A 14 15.70 13.58 -22.30
CA THR A 14 14.83 12.79 -21.42
C THR A 14 13.99 13.68 -20.50
N TYR A 15 14.58 14.77 -19.99
CA TYR A 15 13.93 15.72 -19.08
C TYR A 15 12.62 16.35 -19.60
N PRO A 16 12.54 16.91 -20.83
CA PRO A 16 11.31 17.56 -21.30
C PRO A 16 10.14 16.57 -21.42
N ARG A 17 10.42 15.28 -21.67
CA ARG A 17 9.38 14.24 -21.77
C ARG A 17 8.83 13.87 -20.39
N GLY A 18 9.70 13.77 -19.38
CA GLY A 18 9.28 13.57 -18.00
C GLY A 18 8.35 14.67 -17.51
N VAL A 19 8.68 15.93 -17.82
CA VAL A 19 7.85 17.10 -17.49
C VAL A 19 6.47 17.02 -18.16
N LEU A 20 6.38 16.63 -19.43
CA LEU A 20 5.10 16.47 -20.11
C LEU A 20 4.20 15.41 -19.44
N ILE A 21 4.78 14.28 -19.02
CA ILE A 21 4.04 13.20 -18.35
C ILE A 21 3.62 13.63 -16.93
N PHE A 22 4.45 14.43 -16.26
CA PHE A 22 4.09 15.01 -14.97
C PHE A 22 2.89 15.96 -15.10
N LEU A 23 2.93 16.88 -16.08
CA LEU A 23 1.82 17.80 -16.36
C LEU A 23 0.53 17.04 -16.72
N TYR A 24 0.66 15.95 -17.50
CA TYR A 24 -0.45 15.06 -17.80
C TYR A 24 -1.06 14.42 -16.53
N GLY A 25 -0.24 13.90 -15.62
CA GLY A 25 -0.70 13.32 -14.36
C GLY A 25 -1.38 14.36 -13.46
N LEU A 26 -0.85 15.58 -13.41
CA LEU A 26 -1.44 16.67 -12.64
C LEU A 26 -2.79 17.10 -13.24
N LEU A 27 -2.89 17.18 -14.57
CA LEU A 27 -4.14 17.47 -15.27
C LEU A 27 -5.21 16.40 -14.98
N TRP A 28 -4.83 15.12 -14.96
CA TRP A 28 -5.74 14.03 -14.56
C TRP A 28 -6.20 14.17 -13.11
N LEU A 29 -5.28 14.47 -12.19
CA LEU A 29 -5.60 14.61 -10.77
C LEU A 29 -6.61 15.77 -10.56
N VAL A 30 -6.41 16.90 -11.24
CA VAL A 30 -7.35 18.02 -11.24
C VAL A 30 -8.70 17.60 -11.84
N ALA A 31 -8.70 16.92 -12.99
CA ALA A 31 -9.94 16.48 -13.65
C ALA A 31 -10.75 15.50 -12.78
N LEU A 32 -10.09 14.56 -12.10
CA LEU A 32 -10.74 13.59 -11.21
C LEU A 32 -11.29 14.25 -9.94
N LEU A 33 -10.57 15.21 -9.36
CA LEU A 33 -11.07 16.00 -8.23
C LEU A 33 -12.27 16.88 -8.62
N LEU A 34 -12.23 17.50 -9.80
CA LEU A 34 -13.39 18.20 -10.35
C LEU A 34 -14.57 17.24 -10.57
N GLY A 35 -14.31 16.01 -11.01
CA GLY A 35 -15.33 14.96 -11.11
C GLY A 35 -16.03 14.70 -9.77
N PHE A 36 -15.28 14.68 -8.66
CA PHE A 36 -15.86 14.56 -7.32
C PHE A 36 -16.71 15.77 -6.96
N LEU A 37 -16.22 16.99 -7.21
CA LEU A 37 -16.93 18.23 -6.89
C LEU A 37 -18.27 18.38 -7.65
N VAL A 38 -18.36 17.83 -8.86
CA VAL A 38 -19.57 17.91 -9.69
C VAL A 38 -20.47 16.68 -9.49
N THR A 39 -20.09 15.73 -8.62
CA THR A 39 -20.89 14.50 -8.39
C THR A 39 -22.30 14.82 -7.91
N ASP A 40 -22.45 15.76 -6.96
CA ASP A 40 -23.76 16.18 -6.44
C ASP A 40 -24.64 16.86 -7.51
N GLN A 41 -24.02 17.49 -8.52
CA GLN A 41 -24.73 18.14 -9.63
C GLN A 41 -25.14 17.14 -10.72
N LEU A 42 -24.29 16.14 -10.99
CA LEU A 42 -24.57 15.09 -11.98
C LEU A 42 -25.60 14.09 -11.47
N PHE A 43 -25.62 13.86 -10.16
CA PHE A 43 -26.49 12.91 -9.52
C PHE A 43 -27.21 13.56 -8.34
N PRO A 44 -28.21 14.42 -8.60
CA PRO A 44 -29.00 15.02 -7.53
C PRO A 44 -29.62 13.93 -6.66
N ALA A 45 -29.69 14.13 -5.34
CA ALA A 45 -30.19 13.14 -4.39
C ALA A 45 -31.54 12.56 -4.86
N GLY A 46 -31.50 11.34 -5.39
CA GLY A 46 -32.66 10.66 -5.92
C GLY A 46 -32.80 9.31 -5.26
N ASP A 47 -34.05 8.95 -4.95
CA ASP A 47 -34.31 7.77 -4.12
C ASP A 47 -34.18 6.44 -4.87
N SER A 48 -34.02 6.48 -6.20
CA SER A 48 -33.94 5.26 -6.98
C SER A 48 -32.61 4.52 -6.76
N LEU A 49 -32.69 3.20 -6.58
CA LEU A 49 -31.52 2.31 -6.45
C LEU A 49 -30.53 2.48 -7.61
N MET A 50 -31.05 2.68 -8.84
CA MET A 50 -30.22 2.92 -10.02
C MET A 50 -29.38 4.20 -9.89
N MET A 51 -29.91 5.23 -9.24
CA MET A 51 -29.21 6.48 -9.02
C MET A 51 -28.16 6.34 -7.92
N VAL A 52 -28.49 5.64 -6.82
CA VAL A 52 -27.53 5.31 -5.75
C VAL A 52 -26.36 4.49 -6.31
N LEU A 53 -26.64 3.47 -7.12
CA LEU A 53 -25.62 2.63 -7.75
C LEU A 53 -24.77 3.42 -8.76
N ALA A 54 -25.37 4.35 -9.51
CA ALA A 54 -24.65 5.23 -10.42
C ALA A 54 -23.69 6.17 -9.67
N VAL A 55 -24.13 6.77 -8.56
CA VAL A 55 -23.28 7.61 -7.68
C VAL A 55 -22.14 6.81 -7.09
N ALA A 56 -22.42 5.61 -6.58
CA ALA A 56 -21.40 4.73 -6.02
C ALA A 56 -20.38 4.32 -7.09
N THR A 57 -20.85 3.89 -8.27
CA THR A 57 -19.99 3.52 -9.40
C THR A 57 -19.11 4.69 -9.82
N TRP A 58 -19.69 5.89 -9.96
CA TRP A 58 -18.97 7.10 -10.33
C TRP A 58 -17.89 7.47 -9.30
N SER A 59 -18.26 7.53 -8.02
CA SER A 59 -17.35 7.93 -6.93
C SER A 59 -16.17 6.96 -6.79
N VAL A 60 -16.44 5.66 -6.89
CA VAL A 60 -15.43 4.60 -6.82
C VAL A 60 -14.52 4.62 -8.04
N ALA A 61 -15.08 4.83 -9.23
CA ALA A 61 -14.31 4.98 -10.45
C ALA A 61 -13.34 6.18 -10.35
N LEU A 62 -13.81 7.33 -9.87
CA LEU A 62 -12.96 8.49 -9.63
C LEU A 62 -11.88 8.22 -8.59
N ALA A 63 -12.22 7.56 -7.48
CA ALA A 63 -11.26 7.20 -6.43
C ALA A 63 -10.14 6.27 -6.95
N GLY A 64 -10.51 5.26 -7.74
CA GLY A 64 -9.54 4.39 -8.40
C GLY A 64 -8.63 5.14 -9.37
N GLY A 65 -9.19 6.09 -10.13
CA GLY A 65 -8.42 7.00 -10.97
C GLY A 65 -7.44 7.88 -10.20
N ILE A 66 -7.83 8.38 -9.02
CA ILE A 66 -6.94 9.18 -8.16
C ILE A 66 -5.81 8.30 -7.62
N GLY A 67 -6.12 7.09 -7.16
CA GLY A 67 -5.12 6.15 -6.65
C GLY A 67 -4.07 5.80 -7.71
N SER A 68 -4.50 5.49 -8.93
CA SER A 68 -3.59 5.19 -10.02
C SER A 68 -2.79 6.38 -10.52
N THR A 69 -3.38 7.57 -10.58
CA THR A 69 -2.68 8.81 -10.94
C THR A 69 -1.63 9.17 -9.89
N THR A 70 -1.93 8.92 -8.61
CA THR A 70 -0.98 9.11 -7.51
C THR A 70 0.20 8.14 -7.62
N ALA A 71 -0.07 6.86 -7.90
CA ALA A 71 0.98 5.87 -8.16
C ALA A 71 1.83 6.22 -9.40
N MET A 72 1.19 6.75 -10.46
CA MET A 72 1.85 7.23 -11.67
C MET A 72 2.85 8.34 -11.34
N LEU A 73 2.40 9.37 -10.61
CA LEU A 73 3.22 10.52 -10.21
C LEU A 73 4.36 10.11 -9.26
N SER A 74 4.08 9.22 -8.30
CA SER A 74 5.10 8.69 -7.39
C SER A 74 6.21 7.94 -8.14
N ARG A 75 5.85 7.09 -9.11
CA ARG A 75 6.87 6.41 -9.94
C ARG A 75 7.61 7.35 -10.85
N LEU A 76 6.90 8.29 -11.47
CA LEU A 76 7.54 9.29 -12.32
C LEU A 76 8.57 10.09 -11.51
N TYR A 77 8.24 10.46 -10.28
CA TYR A 77 9.16 11.09 -9.34
C TYR A 77 10.38 10.19 -9.07
N GLN A 78 10.19 8.90 -8.76
CA GLN A 78 11.31 7.98 -8.54
C GLN A 78 12.22 7.83 -9.78
N HIS A 79 11.64 7.74 -10.98
CA HIS A 79 12.42 7.61 -12.22
C HIS A 79 13.15 8.90 -12.60
N LEU A 80 12.55 10.06 -12.35
CA LEU A 80 13.19 11.35 -12.67
C LEU A 80 14.23 11.77 -11.63
N SER A 81 13.98 11.53 -10.33
CA SER A 81 14.86 12.00 -9.25
C SER A 81 15.94 11.00 -8.87
N LEU A 82 15.61 9.71 -8.77
CA LEU A 82 16.54 8.71 -8.22
C LEU A 82 17.31 8.00 -9.33
N ARG A 83 16.61 7.52 -10.38
CA ARG A 83 17.21 6.57 -11.33
C ARG A 83 17.70 7.21 -12.63
N HIS A 84 17.16 8.37 -13.01
CA HIS A 84 17.48 9.06 -14.27
C HIS A 84 17.33 8.16 -15.52
N ASP A 85 16.51 7.11 -15.44
CA ASP A 85 16.46 6.00 -16.40
C ASP A 85 15.18 5.98 -17.23
N PHE A 86 14.59 7.15 -17.51
CA PHE A 86 13.27 7.22 -18.13
C PHE A 86 13.27 6.67 -19.58
N GLN A 87 12.88 5.39 -19.72
CA GLN A 87 12.89 4.68 -21.00
C GLN A 87 11.63 4.97 -21.82
N HIS A 88 11.79 5.12 -23.14
CA HIS A 88 10.71 5.45 -24.07
C HIS A 88 9.56 4.41 -24.10
N GLN A 89 9.87 3.15 -23.81
CA GLN A 89 8.88 2.06 -23.78
C GLN A 89 7.87 2.17 -22.62
N SER A 90 8.18 2.97 -21.60
CA SER A 90 7.33 3.14 -20.43
C SER A 90 6.23 4.20 -20.60
N ILE A 91 6.31 5.07 -21.62
CA ILE A 91 5.40 6.22 -21.79
C ILE A 91 3.94 5.79 -21.91
N SER A 92 3.65 4.75 -22.69
CA SER A 92 2.29 4.23 -22.85
C SER A 92 1.71 3.70 -21.53
N SER A 93 2.54 3.13 -20.67
CA SER A 93 2.09 2.63 -19.36
C SER A 93 1.71 3.76 -18.41
N TYR A 94 2.41 4.90 -18.45
CA TYR A 94 2.03 6.09 -17.67
C TYR A 94 0.74 6.72 -18.19
N LEU A 95 0.57 6.83 -19.52
CA LEU A 95 -0.65 7.39 -20.11
C LEU A 95 -1.90 6.55 -19.81
N LEU A 96 -1.77 5.23 -19.68
CA LEU A 96 -2.92 4.36 -19.42
C LEU A 96 -3.23 4.19 -17.92
N GLN A 97 -2.33 4.55 -17.01
CA GLN A 97 -2.50 4.31 -15.57
C GLN A 97 -3.75 4.95 -14.96
N PRO A 98 -4.08 6.23 -15.22
CA PRO A 98 -5.30 6.87 -14.72
C PRO A 98 -6.56 6.08 -15.12
N LEU A 99 -6.69 5.77 -16.42
CA LEU A 99 -7.82 5.02 -16.97
C LEU A 99 -7.93 3.61 -16.39
N LEU A 100 -6.81 2.90 -16.26
CA LEU A 100 -6.81 1.58 -15.64
C LEU A 100 -7.28 1.66 -14.18
N GLY A 101 -6.90 2.70 -13.45
CA GLY A 101 -7.37 2.90 -12.07
C GLY A 101 -8.88 3.11 -11.99
N VAL A 102 -9.46 3.85 -12.94
CA VAL A 102 -10.91 4.03 -13.05
C VAL A 102 -11.61 2.68 -13.26
N VAL A 103 -11.11 1.88 -14.20
CA VAL A 103 -11.64 0.53 -14.47
C VAL A 103 -11.50 -0.38 -13.26
N VAL A 104 -10.34 -0.38 -12.60
CA VAL A 104 -10.08 -1.18 -11.39
C VAL A 104 -11.01 -0.76 -10.26
N GLY A 105 -11.26 0.54 -10.08
CA GLY A 105 -12.24 1.05 -9.11
C GLY A 105 -13.62 0.46 -9.37
N ILE A 106 -14.11 0.56 -10.61
CA ILE A 106 -15.40 -0.04 -11.02
C ILE A 106 -15.43 -1.54 -10.70
N VAL A 107 -14.39 -2.29 -11.09
CA VAL A 107 -14.31 -3.73 -10.84
C VAL A 107 -14.36 -4.04 -9.34
N VAL A 108 -13.64 -3.28 -8.50
CA VAL A 108 -13.68 -3.46 -7.04
C VAL A 108 -15.09 -3.28 -6.48
N LEU A 109 -15.84 -2.29 -6.94
CA LEU A 109 -17.23 -2.11 -6.52
C LEU A 109 -18.08 -3.33 -6.89
N TYR A 110 -18.02 -3.79 -8.14
CA TYR A 110 -18.87 -4.90 -8.59
C TYR A 110 -18.45 -6.27 -8.04
N LEU A 111 -17.17 -6.44 -7.67
CA LEU A 111 -16.64 -7.71 -7.18
C LEU A 111 -16.69 -7.81 -5.65
N VAL A 112 -16.60 -6.67 -4.94
CA VAL A 112 -16.59 -6.65 -3.47
C VAL A 112 -17.90 -6.08 -2.92
N ALA A 113 -18.34 -4.92 -3.40
CA ALA A 113 -19.50 -4.22 -2.83
C ALA A 113 -20.82 -4.93 -3.12
N VAL A 114 -21.05 -5.27 -4.39
CA VAL A 114 -22.32 -5.86 -4.81
C VAL A 114 -22.52 -7.23 -4.15
N PRO A 115 -21.53 -8.14 -4.12
CA PRO A 115 -21.69 -9.40 -3.41
C PRO A 115 -21.80 -9.23 -1.89
N ALA A 116 -21.06 -8.30 -1.29
CA ALA A 116 -21.14 -8.06 0.16
C ALA A 116 -22.53 -7.54 0.57
N ALA A 117 -23.07 -6.57 -0.17
CA ALA A 117 -24.43 -6.07 0.05
C ALA A 117 -25.45 -7.18 -0.17
N LEU A 118 -25.37 -7.91 -1.30
CA LEU A 118 -26.26 -9.03 -1.56
C LEU A 118 -26.21 -10.12 -0.47
N ILE A 119 -25.05 -10.40 0.14
CA ILE A 119 -24.94 -11.40 1.22
C ILE A 119 -25.60 -10.90 2.50
N ILE A 120 -25.41 -9.63 2.87
CA ILE A 120 -26.01 -9.02 4.06
C ILE A 120 -27.53 -8.97 3.88
N ASP A 121 -28.00 -8.46 2.75
CA ASP A 121 -29.43 -8.30 2.48
C ASP A 121 -30.14 -9.64 2.26
N PHE A 122 -29.43 -10.65 1.70
CA PHE A 122 -29.97 -12.00 1.58
C PHE A 122 -30.18 -12.64 2.96
N ALA A 123 -29.32 -12.38 3.94
CA ALA A 123 -29.51 -12.89 5.30
C ALA A 123 -30.78 -12.29 5.94
N ASP A 124 -30.96 -10.98 5.86
CA ASP A 124 -32.13 -10.29 6.42
C ASP A 124 -33.42 -10.67 5.70
N GLY A 125 -33.38 -10.78 4.37
CA GLY A 125 -34.50 -11.25 3.57
C GLY A 125 -34.86 -12.70 3.88
N PHE A 126 -33.87 -13.57 4.12
CA PHE A 126 -34.09 -14.98 4.39
C PHE A 126 -34.84 -15.20 5.70
N ASP A 127 -34.61 -14.37 6.73
CA ASP A 127 -35.36 -14.42 7.98
C ASP A 127 -36.83 -14.04 7.77
N VAL A 128 -37.12 -13.03 6.93
CA VAL A 128 -38.49 -12.66 6.53
C VAL A 128 -39.14 -13.78 5.71
N LEU A 129 -38.40 -14.42 4.80
CA LEU A 129 -38.88 -15.56 4.03
C LEU A 129 -39.24 -16.73 4.96
N LEU A 130 -38.39 -17.06 5.92
CA LEU A 130 -38.65 -18.10 6.92
C LEU A 130 -39.86 -17.78 7.79
N ALA A 131 -40.05 -16.53 8.19
CA ALA A 131 -41.19 -16.09 8.98
C ALA A 131 -42.52 -16.10 8.18
N SER A 132 -42.46 -15.87 6.87
CA SER A 132 -43.62 -15.75 5.98
C SER A 132 -44.06 -17.06 5.32
N LEU A 133 -43.31 -18.16 5.49
CA LEU A 133 -43.68 -19.52 5.02
C LEU A 133 -44.94 -20.12 5.71
N SER A 134 -45.79 -19.30 6.33
CA SER A 134 -47.13 -19.73 6.77
C SER A 134 -47.99 -20.12 5.55
N PHE A 135 -48.64 -21.28 5.64
CA PHE A 135 -49.12 -22.09 4.51
C PHE A 135 -50.23 -21.50 3.61
N SER A 136 -50.67 -20.26 3.77
CA SER A 136 -51.85 -19.75 3.06
C SER A 136 -51.59 -19.14 1.68
N ASN A 137 -50.34 -18.73 1.35
CA ASN A 137 -50.07 -18.14 0.03
C ASN A 137 -48.58 -18.29 -0.39
N PRO A 138 -48.23 -19.24 -1.28
CA PRO A 138 -46.83 -19.61 -1.54
C PRO A 138 -46.01 -18.57 -2.34
N PHE A 139 -46.66 -17.56 -2.95
CA PHE A 139 -45.99 -16.56 -3.79
C PHE A 139 -45.91 -15.15 -3.18
N ALA A 140 -46.74 -14.84 -2.19
CA ALA A 140 -46.65 -13.58 -1.44
C ALA A 140 -45.29 -13.36 -0.73
N PRO A 141 -44.65 -14.40 -0.14
CA PRO A 141 -43.34 -14.29 0.52
C PRO A 141 -42.22 -13.79 -0.39
N PHE A 142 -42.27 -14.14 -1.68
CA PHE A 142 -41.23 -13.75 -2.62
C PHE A 142 -41.29 -12.26 -2.97
N GLY A 143 -42.50 -11.70 -3.09
CA GLY A 143 -42.66 -10.26 -3.34
C GLY A 143 -42.14 -9.41 -2.18
N GLU A 144 -42.47 -9.81 -0.94
CA GLU A 144 -41.95 -9.17 0.27
C GLU A 144 -40.44 -9.38 0.41
N PHE A 145 -39.93 -10.59 0.15
CA PHE A 145 -38.49 -10.86 0.14
C PHE A 145 -37.72 -9.93 -0.80
N PHE A 146 -38.11 -9.82 -2.08
CA PHE A 146 -37.40 -8.98 -3.04
C PHE A 146 -37.54 -7.48 -2.73
N SER A 147 -38.68 -7.06 -2.15
CA SER A 147 -38.85 -5.69 -1.67
C SER A 147 -37.91 -5.39 -0.50
N THR A 148 -37.84 -6.29 0.49
CA THR A 148 -36.98 -6.16 1.68
C THR A 148 -35.50 -6.19 1.32
N VAL A 149 -35.09 -7.12 0.47
CA VAL A 149 -33.71 -7.18 -0.06
C VAL A 149 -33.39 -5.90 -0.83
N GLY A 150 -34.32 -5.40 -1.65
CA GLY A 150 -34.13 -4.17 -2.40
C GLY A 150 -34.00 -2.91 -1.54
N SER A 151 -34.78 -2.81 -0.46
CA SER A 151 -34.66 -1.69 0.49
C SER A 151 -33.40 -1.77 1.34
N ALA A 152 -33.04 -2.96 1.84
CA ALA A 152 -31.82 -3.18 2.60
C ALA A 152 -30.56 -2.90 1.76
N PHE A 153 -30.58 -3.30 0.48
CA PHE A 153 -29.52 -2.98 -0.47
C PHE A 153 -29.37 -1.47 -0.69
N SER A 154 -30.49 -0.76 -0.85
CA SER A 154 -30.49 0.70 -0.95
C SER A 154 -29.93 1.36 0.33
N GLU A 155 -30.29 0.88 1.52
CA GLU A 155 -29.79 1.40 2.79
C GLU A 155 -28.29 1.15 2.99
N THR A 156 -27.81 -0.05 2.66
CA THR A 156 -26.39 -0.40 2.72
C THR A 156 -25.55 0.52 1.82
N PHE A 157 -26.01 0.79 0.60
CA PHE A 157 -25.32 1.70 -0.31
C PHE A 157 -25.47 3.19 0.06
N ARG A 158 -26.53 3.57 0.79
CA ARG A 158 -26.69 4.92 1.34
C ARG A 158 -25.82 5.17 2.57
N SER A 159 -25.30 4.12 3.21
CA SER A 159 -24.39 4.26 4.35
C SER A 159 -23.12 5.03 3.95
N PRO A 160 -22.84 6.20 4.55
CA PRO A 160 -21.63 6.99 4.26
C PRO A 160 -20.35 6.19 4.48
N ALA A 161 -20.36 5.27 5.45
CA ALA A 161 -19.20 4.42 5.75
C ALA A 161 -18.96 3.36 4.68
N PHE A 162 -20.03 2.79 4.10
CA PHE A 162 -19.91 1.86 2.98
C PHE A 162 -19.40 2.57 1.73
N VAL A 163 -19.90 3.77 1.42
CA VAL A 163 -19.40 4.58 0.29
C VAL A 163 -17.93 4.96 0.49
N ALA A 164 -17.56 5.42 1.69
CA ALA A 164 -16.17 5.76 2.02
C ALA A 164 -15.23 4.54 1.92
N LEU A 165 -15.71 3.36 2.31
CA LEU A 165 -15.00 2.10 2.10
C LEU A 165 -14.73 1.84 0.63
N GLN A 166 -15.77 1.90 -0.21
CA GLN A 166 -15.63 1.60 -1.62
C GLN A 166 -14.64 2.57 -2.30
N ILE A 167 -14.69 3.84 -1.92
CA ILE A 167 -13.73 4.87 -2.35
C ILE A 167 -12.31 4.49 -1.92
N LEU A 168 -12.11 4.09 -0.66
CA LEU A 168 -10.80 3.71 -0.14
C LEU A 168 -10.25 2.45 -0.85
N LEU A 169 -11.05 1.40 -0.98
CA LEU A 169 -10.64 0.15 -1.66
C LEU A 169 -10.32 0.40 -3.13
N ALA A 170 -11.13 1.22 -3.82
CA ALA A 170 -10.87 1.59 -5.19
C ALA A 170 -9.57 2.39 -5.32
N TRP A 171 -9.32 3.35 -4.42
CA TRP A 171 -8.07 4.11 -4.38
C TRP A 171 -6.86 3.19 -4.16
N ILE A 172 -6.92 2.30 -3.17
CA ILE A 172 -5.87 1.30 -2.89
C ILE A 172 -5.64 0.41 -4.12
N ALA A 173 -6.71 -0.14 -4.71
CA ALA A 173 -6.60 -1.02 -5.86
C ALA A 173 -6.01 -0.29 -7.08
N GLY A 174 -6.43 0.95 -7.34
CA GLY A 174 -5.85 1.82 -8.37
C GLY A 174 -4.37 2.11 -8.12
N PHE A 175 -3.96 2.32 -6.86
CA PHE A 175 -2.57 2.53 -6.50
C PHE A 175 -1.70 1.28 -6.73
N TYR A 176 -2.19 0.09 -6.37
CA TYR A 176 -1.45 -1.17 -6.44
C TYR A 176 -1.54 -1.92 -7.77
N GLN A 177 -2.36 -1.48 -8.73
CA GLN A 177 -2.60 -2.21 -9.98
C GLN A 177 -1.33 -2.59 -10.77
N ASP A 178 -0.31 -1.72 -10.80
CA ASP A 178 0.91 -1.98 -11.56
C ASP A 178 1.82 -3.02 -10.89
N TRP A 179 1.80 -3.11 -9.55
CA TRP A 179 2.47 -4.21 -8.86
C TRP A 179 1.83 -5.55 -9.26
N ALA A 180 0.50 -5.61 -9.30
CA ALA A 180 -0.22 -6.79 -9.76
C ALA A 180 0.08 -7.11 -11.24
N LEU A 181 0.11 -6.10 -12.13
CA LEU A 181 0.48 -6.30 -13.54
C LEU A 181 1.91 -6.79 -13.72
N LYS A 182 2.86 -6.33 -12.89
CA LYS A 182 4.24 -6.83 -12.88
C LYS A 182 4.31 -8.29 -12.45
N GLN A 183 3.56 -8.69 -11.43
CA GLN A 183 3.47 -10.09 -11.00
C GLN A 183 2.87 -10.99 -12.09
N ILE A 184 1.80 -10.56 -12.75
CA ILE A 184 1.20 -11.31 -13.87
C ILE A 184 2.17 -11.47 -15.04
N LYS A 185 2.92 -10.40 -15.39
CA LYS A 185 3.96 -10.47 -16.43
C LYS A 185 5.13 -11.37 -16.04
N ALA A 186 5.51 -11.38 -14.76
CA ALA A 186 6.55 -12.26 -14.24
C ALA A 186 6.12 -13.74 -14.27
N LEU A 187 4.85 -14.02 -13.97
CA LEU A 187 4.29 -15.37 -14.08
C LEU A 187 4.16 -15.85 -15.54
N GLY A 188 3.91 -14.93 -16.48
CA GLY A 188 3.80 -15.25 -17.92
C GLY A 188 5.15 -15.42 -18.63
N LYS A 189 6.22 -14.78 -18.14
CA LYS A 189 7.59 -15.06 -18.58
C LYS A 189 8.14 -16.22 -17.77
N GLY A 190 7.93 -17.44 -18.26
CA GLY A 190 8.48 -18.66 -17.67
C GLY A 190 9.92 -18.44 -17.19
N THR A 191 10.13 -18.78 -15.92
CA THR A 191 11.38 -18.73 -15.16
C THR A 191 12.59 -19.12 -16.01
N THR A 192 13.21 -18.12 -16.61
CA THR A 192 14.60 -18.18 -17.07
C THR A 192 15.40 -17.44 -16.02
N GLU A 193 16.42 -18.12 -15.52
CA GLU A 193 17.06 -17.98 -14.22
C GLU A 193 17.44 -16.54 -13.83
N PRO A 194 17.22 -16.12 -12.57
CA PRO A 194 17.79 -14.90 -12.06
C PRO A 194 19.29 -15.11 -11.80
N GLY A 195 20.12 -14.41 -12.58
CA GLY A 195 21.54 -14.26 -12.31
C GLY A 195 21.77 -13.69 -10.91
N LEU A 196 22.59 -14.40 -10.13
CA LEU A 196 23.10 -13.97 -8.83
C LEU A 196 23.86 -12.66 -8.99
N ASP A 197 23.24 -11.54 -8.59
CA ASP A 197 23.99 -10.34 -8.26
C ASP A 197 24.65 -10.55 -6.89
N LYS A 198 25.99 -10.62 -6.90
CA LYS A 198 26.85 -10.77 -5.74
C LYS A 198 26.66 -9.61 -4.76
N VAL A 199 25.89 -9.86 -3.70
CA VAL A 199 25.84 -8.99 -2.53
C VAL A 199 27.13 -9.20 -1.73
N LYS A 200 28.04 -8.22 -1.80
CA LYS A 200 29.21 -8.14 -0.93
C LYS A 200 28.77 -7.89 0.51
N THR A 201 28.71 -8.95 1.31
CA THR A 201 28.67 -8.84 2.77
C THR A 201 30.07 -9.00 3.33
N THR A 202 30.57 -7.91 3.90
CA THR A 202 31.85 -7.77 4.57
C THR A 202 31.81 -8.39 5.97
N GLU A 203 32.91 -9.08 6.30
CA GLU A 203 33.43 -9.40 7.65
C GLU A 203 32.62 -10.35 8.55
N GLU A 204 32.86 -11.64 8.34
CA GLU A 204 33.37 -12.50 9.42
C GLU A 204 34.31 -13.52 8.76
N ASN A 205 35.27 -14.09 9.50
CA ASN A 205 36.40 -14.91 9.03
C ASN A 205 35.97 -16.30 8.48
N ILE A 206 34.92 -16.30 7.67
CA ILE A 206 34.41 -17.37 6.86
C ILE A 206 35.21 -17.26 5.57
N ILE A 207 35.89 -18.36 5.19
CA ILE A 207 36.53 -18.48 3.88
C ILE A 207 35.54 -17.95 2.85
N ASP A 208 35.87 -16.83 2.21
CA ASP A 208 35.01 -16.21 1.21
C ASP A 208 34.88 -17.22 0.08
N VAL A 209 33.77 -17.96 0.09
CA VAL A 209 33.53 -19.04 -0.88
C VAL A 209 33.52 -18.46 -2.29
N ASP A 210 33.19 -17.17 -2.43
CA ASP A 210 33.24 -16.43 -3.69
C ASP A 210 34.67 -16.08 -4.16
N ALA A 211 35.67 -16.21 -3.28
CA ALA A 211 37.09 -15.99 -3.59
C ALA A 211 37.82 -17.29 -4.00
N LEU A 212 37.20 -18.46 -3.83
CA LEU A 212 37.73 -19.74 -4.31
C LEU A 212 37.31 -19.95 -5.78
N ASP A 213 38.23 -20.50 -6.58
CA ASP A 213 37.91 -20.94 -7.94
C ASP A 213 36.83 -22.04 -7.87
N GLU A 214 35.80 -21.94 -8.71
CA GLU A 214 34.71 -22.93 -8.79
C GLU A 214 35.25 -24.33 -9.12
N ASN A 215 36.42 -24.42 -9.75
CA ASN A 215 37.11 -25.67 -10.05
C ASN A 215 37.92 -26.25 -8.88
N ASP A 216 38.09 -25.52 -7.78
CA ASP A 216 38.82 -26.02 -6.62
C ASP A 216 37.96 -27.06 -5.87
N PRO A 217 38.43 -28.30 -5.64
CA PRO A 217 37.70 -29.29 -4.83
C PRO A 217 37.35 -28.78 -3.41
N LEU A 218 38.05 -27.77 -2.90
CA LEU A 218 37.72 -27.11 -1.63
C LEU A 218 36.46 -26.23 -1.71
N TYR A 219 36.13 -25.66 -2.88
CA TYR A 219 34.92 -24.85 -3.09
C TYR A 219 33.66 -25.67 -2.78
N TYR A 220 33.52 -26.84 -3.42
CA TYR A 220 32.36 -27.72 -3.22
C TYR A 220 32.22 -28.17 -1.77
N LYS A 221 33.35 -28.46 -1.12
CA LYS A 221 33.38 -28.85 0.30
C LYS A 221 32.92 -27.70 1.19
N ALA A 222 33.45 -26.48 1.00
CA ALA A 222 33.06 -25.31 1.78
C ALA A 222 31.58 -24.95 1.59
N TRP A 223 31.12 -24.93 0.35
CA TRP A 223 29.71 -24.71 -0.01
C TRP A 223 28.79 -25.75 0.64
N TYR A 224 29.16 -27.03 0.62
CA TYR A 224 28.38 -28.10 1.22
C TYR A 224 28.27 -27.97 2.75
N TYR A 225 29.37 -27.63 3.43
CA TYR A 225 29.33 -27.38 4.88
C TYR A 225 28.51 -26.14 5.24
N GLN A 226 28.59 -25.08 4.42
CA GLN A 226 27.76 -23.89 4.60
C GLN A 226 26.28 -24.22 4.43
N ARG A 227 25.92 -25.01 3.39
CA ARG A 227 24.55 -25.48 3.15
C ARG A 227 24.01 -26.34 4.29
N LEU A 228 24.81 -27.31 4.78
CA LEU A 228 24.44 -28.16 5.92
C LEU A 228 24.23 -27.34 7.20
N ARG A 229 25.08 -26.34 7.44
CA ARG A 229 24.92 -25.43 8.57
C ARG A 229 23.63 -24.62 8.42
N LEU A 230 23.37 -24.03 7.25
CA LEU A 230 22.12 -23.30 6.98
C LEU A 230 20.88 -24.18 7.17
N MET A 231 20.89 -25.43 6.68
CA MET A 231 19.79 -26.39 6.86
C MET A 231 19.50 -26.69 8.34
N ARG A 232 20.53 -26.99 9.13
CA ARG A 232 20.35 -27.30 10.56
C ARG A 232 19.84 -26.09 11.35
N TRP A 233 20.36 -24.90 11.05
CA TRP A 233 19.94 -23.67 11.71
C TRP A 233 18.51 -23.29 11.31
N SER A 234 18.19 -23.36 10.02
CA SER A 234 16.85 -23.14 9.47
C SER A 234 15.82 -24.07 10.12
N TYR A 235 16.14 -25.34 10.30
CA TYR A 235 15.22 -26.28 10.95
C TYR A 235 14.96 -25.94 12.43
N THR A 236 16.03 -25.74 13.21
CA THR A 236 15.91 -25.53 14.65
C THR A 236 15.21 -24.20 14.96
N TRP A 237 15.63 -23.12 14.30
CA TRP A 237 15.07 -21.78 14.50
C TRP A 237 13.75 -21.58 13.77
N GLY A 238 13.56 -22.18 12.60
CA GLY A 238 12.30 -22.15 11.87
C GLY A 238 11.16 -22.78 12.69
N ILE A 239 11.41 -23.92 13.33
CA ILE A 239 10.41 -24.52 14.24
C ILE A 239 10.10 -23.60 15.42
N PHE A 240 11.11 -22.97 16.03
CA PHE A 240 10.90 -22.02 17.11
C PHE A 240 10.02 -20.84 16.67
N ILE A 241 10.30 -20.26 15.48
CA ILE A 241 9.51 -19.16 14.90
C ILE A 241 8.06 -19.62 14.61
N ILE A 242 7.86 -20.85 14.13
CA ILE A 242 6.52 -21.41 13.89
C ILE A 242 5.75 -21.52 15.21
N VAL A 243 6.35 -22.11 16.25
CA VAL A 243 5.72 -22.26 17.57
C VAL A 243 5.37 -20.90 18.16
N TYR A 244 6.29 -19.93 18.04
CA TYR A 244 6.05 -18.54 18.43
C TYR A 244 4.89 -17.91 17.65
N GLY A 245 4.85 -18.05 16.32
CA GLY A 245 3.78 -17.55 15.47
C GLY A 245 2.43 -18.15 15.81
N VAL A 246 2.36 -19.46 16.05
CA VAL A 246 1.16 -20.16 16.51
C VAL A 246 0.71 -19.65 17.88
N GLY A 247 1.64 -19.42 18.82
CA GLY A 247 1.34 -18.82 20.11
C GLY A 247 0.69 -17.44 19.98
N TRP A 248 1.24 -16.57 19.13
CA TRP A 248 0.66 -15.25 18.83
C TRP A 248 -0.68 -15.32 18.10
N PHE A 249 -0.86 -16.29 17.22
CA PHE A 249 -2.14 -16.51 16.54
C PHE A 249 -3.23 -16.86 17.55
N ILE A 250 -2.96 -17.80 18.45
CA ILE A 250 -3.89 -18.21 19.51
C ILE A 250 -4.18 -17.03 20.44
N ALA A 251 -3.14 -16.29 20.86
CA ALA A 251 -3.30 -15.12 21.72
C ALA A 251 -4.15 -14.01 21.06
N SER A 252 -3.92 -13.73 19.77
CA SER A 252 -4.70 -12.74 19.02
C SER A 252 -6.14 -13.19 18.82
N LEU A 253 -6.37 -14.49 18.53
CA LEU A 253 -7.71 -15.04 18.40
C LEU A 253 -8.47 -15.00 19.74
N ALA A 254 -7.80 -15.31 20.85
CA ALA A 254 -8.37 -15.16 22.19
C ALA A 254 -8.73 -13.69 22.50
N ALA A 255 -7.82 -12.76 22.20
CA ALA A 255 -8.08 -11.31 22.36
C ALA A 255 -9.24 -10.83 21.49
N PHE A 256 -9.39 -11.35 20.28
CA PHE A 256 -10.51 -11.06 19.39
C PHE A 256 -11.84 -11.53 20.01
N VAL A 257 -11.91 -12.78 20.46
CA VAL A 257 -13.11 -13.36 21.09
C VAL A 257 -13.49 -12.62 22.37
N VAL A 258 -12.51 -12.33 23.24
CA VAL A 258 -12.74 -11.57 24.48
C VAL A 258 -13.21 -10.15 24.15
N GLY A 259 -12.55 -9.48 23.21
CA GLY A 259 -12.94 -8.14 22.77
C GLY A 259 -14.37 -8.08 22.25
N TRP A 260 -14.79 -9.11 21.50
CA TRP A 260 -16.16 -9.21 21.00
C TRP A 260 -17.21 -9.35 22.12
N HIS A 261 -16.97 -10.23 23.09
CA HIS A 261 -17.90 -10.43 24.22
C HIS A 261 -17.97 -9.20 25.12
N VAL A 262 -16.82 -8.62 25.46
CA VAL A 262 -16.74 -7.41 26.30
C VAL A 262 -17.38 -6.21 25.59
N LEU A 263 -17.27 -6.11 24.26
CA LEU A 263 -17.95 -5.06 23.50
C LEU A 263 -19.47 -5.21 23.56
N ALA A 264 -20.01 -6.43 23.46
CA ALA A 264 -21.45 -6.68 23.58
C ALA A 264 -21.99 -6.25 24.95
N ASP A 265 -21.29 -6.57 26.03
CA ASP A 265 -21.68 -6.19 27.39
C ASP A 265 -21.60 -4.67 27.64
N LEU A 266 -20.68 -3.98 26.96
CA LEU A 266 -20.44 -2.54 27.15
C LEU A 266 -21.22 -1.65 26.18
N ALA A 267 -21.79 -2.20 25.10
CA ALA A 267 -22.64 -1.47 24.17
C ALA A 267 -23.84 -0.82 24.89
N ASP A 268 -24.36 -1.47 25.94
CA ASP A 268 -25.45 -0.94 26.78
C ASP A 268 -25.00 0.13 27.79
N SER A 269 -23.69 0.36 27.91
CA SER A 269 -23.14 1.31 28.90
C SER A 269 -22.97 2.70 28.29
N SER A 270 -23.43 3.74 29.01
CA SER A 270 -23.35 5.15 28.57
C SER A 270 -21.91 5.74 28.59
N ARG A 271 -20.86 4.91 28.57
CA ARG A 271 -19.46 5.29 28.75
C ARG A 271 -18.70 5.27 27.43
N THR A 272 -18.93 6.27 26.58
CA THR A 272 -18.37 6.40 25.22
C THR A 272 -16.86 6.15 25.13
N ALA A 273 -16.05 6.66 26.06
CA ALA A 273 -14.60 6.49 26.01
C ALA A 273 -14.14 5.03 26.22
N VAL A 274 -14.84 4.29 27.09
CA VAL A 274 -14.52 2.89 27.37
C VAL A 274 -14.93 2.02 26.17
N THR A 275 -16.09 2.31 25.56
CA THR A 275 -16.58 1.63 24.36
C THR A 275 -15.60 1.77 23.19
N ILE A 276 -15.02 2.96 22.97
CA ILE A 276 -14.02 3.19 21.92
C ILE A 276 -12.76 2.34 22.15
N ILE A 277 -12.24 2.30 23.38
CA ILE A 277 -11.03 1.52 23.69
C ILE A 277 -11.30 0.02 23.54
N VAL A 278 -12.46 -0.45 23.99
CA VAL A 278 -12.84 -1.87 23.88
C VAL A 278 -13.09 -2.27 22.43
N ALA A 279 -13.78 -1.44 21.65
CA ALA A 279 -14.02 -1.67 20.22
C ALA A 279 -12.73 -1.69 19.39
N ALA A 280 -11.65 -1.07 19.87
CA ALA A 280 -10.34 -1.15 19.23
C ALA A 280 -9.70 -2.55 19.33
N LEU A 281 -10.06 -3.33 20.36
CA LEU A 281 -9.38 -4.59 20.66
C LEU A 281 -9.59 -5.67 19.58
N PRO A 282 -10.80 -5.93 19.05
CA PRO A 282 -10.98 -6.85 17.93
C PRO A 282 -10.19 -6.43 16.68
N VAL A 283 -10.10 -5.13 16.40
CA VAL A 283 -9.36 -4.61 15.24
C VAL A 283 -7.85 -4.73 15.42
N ALA A 284 -7.34 -4.44 16.62
CA ALA A 284 -5.95 -4.65 16.97
C ALA A 284 -5.58 -6.15 16.92
N ALA A 285 -6.43 -7.02 17.46
CA ALA A 285 -6.27 -8.47 17.40
C ALA A 285 -6.24 -8.97 15.94
N ALA A 286 -7.12 -8.46 15.08
CA ALA A 286 -7.11 -8.76 13.65
C ALA A 286 -5.79 -8.33 12.99
N GLY A 287 -5.25 -7.16 13.35
CA GLY A 287 -3.91 -6.73 12.93
C GLY A 287 -2.79 -7.65 13.42
N GLY A 288 -2.88 -8.16 14.66
CA GLY A 288 -1.97 -9.16 15.19
C GLY A 288 -1.98 -10.45 14.36
N ILE A 289 -3.17 -10.93 13.99
CA ILE A 289 -3.34 -12.09 13.09
C ILE A 289 -2.69 -11.81 11.73
N GLY A 290 -2.92 -10.64 11.14
CA GLY A 290 -2.26 -10.23 9.88
C GLY A 290 -0.74 -10.25 9.98
N GLY A 291 -0.19 -9.79 11.11
CA GLY A 291 1.25 -9.85 11.40
C GLY A 291 1.79 -11.27 11.51
N VAL A 292 1.03 -12.21 12.08
CA VAL A 292 1.40 -13.64 12.10
C VAL A 292 1.41 -14.24 10.70
N VAL A 293 0.40 -13.92 9.87
CA VAL A 293 0.36 -14.40 8.47
C VAL A 293 1.58 -13.90 7.70
N LYS A 294 1.97 -12.63 7.91
CA LYS A 294 3.21 -12.08 7.33
C LYS A 294 4.44 -12.85 7.80
N LEU A 295 4.55 -13.12 9.10
CA LEU A 295 5.66 -13.89 9.69
C LEU A 295 5.80 -15.26 9.03
N LEU A 296 4.69 -15.97 8.85
CA LEU A 296 4.69 -17.29 8.23
C LEU A 296 5.03 -17.20 6.73
N ASN A 297 4.55 -16.17 6.04
CA ASN A 297 4.88 -15.94 4.63
C ASN A 297 6.38 -15.63 4.44
N ASP A 298 6.95 -14.75 5.27
CA ASP A 298 8.35 -14.39 5.22
C ASP A 298 9.25 -15.58 5.60
N LEU A 299 8.82 -16.38 6.58
CA LEU A 299 9.52 -17.61 6.95
C LEU A 299 9.49 -18.62 5.79
N TYR A 300 8.33 -18.83 5.18
CA TYR A 300 8.18 -19.70 4.02
C TYR A 300 9.08 -19.25 2.86
N TYR A 301 9.11 -17.95 2.59
CA TYR A 301 9.92 -17.36 1.52
C TYR A 301 11.42 -17.56 1.75
N HIS A 302 11.92 -17.25 2.95
CA HIS A 302 13.35 -17.38 3.28
C HIS A 302 13.80 -18.83 3.46
N VAL A 303 12.93 -19.72 3.98
CA VAL A 303 13.28 -21.13 4.19
C VAL A 303 13.13 -21.96 2.92
N SER A 304 12.03 -21.79 2.18
CA SER A 304 11.70 -22.68 1.05
C SER A 304 12.21 -22.15 -0.29
N ILE A 305 12.06 -20.84 -0.54
CA ILE A 305 12.33 -20.25 -1.85
C ILE A 305 13.79 -19.78 -1.92
N LYS A 306 14.20 -18.88 -1.03
CA LYS A 306 15.55 -18.32 -1.05
C LYS A 306 16.60 -19.18 -0.37
N GLN A 307 16.19 -20.00 0.59
CA GLN A 307 17.08 -20.85 1.40
C GLN A 307 18.21 -20.06 2.09
N ASP A 308 17.95 -18.79 2.41
CA ASP A 308 18.90 -17.80 2.94
C ASP A 308 18.57 -17.45 4.41
N PHE A 309 18.08 -18.41 5.18
CA PHE A 309 17.71 -18.17 6.58
C PHE A 309 18.94 -17.77 7.42
N HIS A 310 18.98 -16.51 7.87
CA HIS A 310 20.00 -15.97 8.75
C HIS A 310 19.40 -15.54 10.10
N LEU A 311 20.15 -15.76 11.19
CA LEU A 311 19.79 -15.30 12.53
C LEU A 311 19.52 -13.80 12.63
N ASN A 312 20.16 -12.99 11.79
CA ASN A 312 19.97 -11.54 11.79
C ASN A 312 18.52 -11.16 11.45
N TYR A 313 17.78 -12.02 10.74
CA TYR A 313 16.36 -11.84 10.46
C TYR A 313 15.45 -12.33 11.61
N LEU A 314 15.97 -13.03 12.63
CA LEU A 314 15.19 -13.53 13.77
C LEU A 314 14.41 -12.41 14.44
N MET A 315 15.04 -11.25 14.62
CA MET A 315 14.39 -10.08 15.24
C MET A 315 13.23 -9.56 14.38
N SER A 316 13.39 -9.58 13.04
CA SER A 316 12.33 -9.20 12.10
C SER A 316 11.13 -10.13 12.21
N TYR A 317 11.34 -11.44 12.35
CA TYR A 317 10.22 -12.38 12.57
C TYR A 317 9.51 -12.15 13.91
N LEU A 318 10.28 -11.97 14.98
CA LEU A 318 9.71 -11.84 16.33
C LEU A 318 8.84 -10.58 16.48
N ILE A 319 9.19 -9.48 15.81
CA ILE A 319 8.51 -8.19 15.97
C ILE A 319 7.23 -8.08 15.12
N GLN A 320 7.07 -8.89 14.07
CA GLN A 320 5.95 -8.78 13.13
C GLN A 320 4.56 -8.89 13.78
N PRO A 321 4.25 -9.86 14.66
CA PRO A 321 2.93 -9.91 15.30
C PRO A 321 2.64 -8.67 16.16
N VAL A 322 3.66 -8.16 16.86
CA VAL A 322 3.55 -6.98 17.74
C VAL A 322 3.28 -5.71 16.92
N VAL A 323 4.01 -5.53 15.83
CA VAL A 323 3.80 -4.41 14.90
C VAL A 323 2.44 -4.51 14.23
N GLY A 324 2.00 -5.72 13.86
CA GLY A 324 0.69 -5.95 13.26
C GLY A 324 -0.44 -5.57 14.21
N PHE A 325 -0.33 -5.98 15.47
CA PHE A 325 -1.27 -5.59 16.53
C PHE A 325 -1.33 -4.07 16.73
N SER A 326 -0.15 -3.43 16.79
CA SER A 326 -0.02 -1.99 16.95
C SER A 326 -0.58 -1.21 15.75
N LEU A 327 -0.38 -1.71 14.53
CA LEU A 327 -0.94 -1.14 13.30
C LEU A 327 -2.46 -1.29 13.23
N GLY A 328 -3.01 -2.43 13.66
CA GLY A 328 -4.46 -2.60 13.78
C GLY A 328 -5.08 -1.57 14.73
N LEU A 329 -4.46 -1.37 15.89
CA LEU A 329 -4.88 -0.36 16.86
C LEU A 329 -4.79 1.07 16.28
N ALA A 330 -3.68 1.39 15.61
CA ALA A 330 -3.50 2.70 14.97
C ALA A 330 -4.54 2.94 13.87
N MET A 331 -4.85 1.93 13.05
CA MET A 331 -5.84 2.01 11.99
C MET A 331 -7.25 2.26 12.56
N TYR A 332 -7.62 1.56 13.62
CA TYR A 332 -8.87 1.81 14.33
C TYR A 332 -8.97 3.27 14.80
N MET A 333 -7.93 3.77 15.46
CA MET A 333 -7.90 5.16 15.94
C MET A 333 -7.99 6.17 14.81
N LEU A 334 -7.31 5.92 13.69
CA LEU A 334 -7.36 6.80 12.52
C LEU A 334 -8.78 6.87 11.94
N ILE A 335 -9.44 5.72 11.79
CA ILE A 335 -10.82 5.66 11.29
C ILE A 335 -11.79 6.32 12.27
N ALA A 336 -11.65 6.02 13.58
CA ALA A 336 -12.48 6.61 14.62
C ALA A 336 -12.34 8.14 14.68
N VAL A 337 -11.11 8.67 14.61
CA VAL A 337 -10.86 10.13 14.58
C VAL A 337 -11.39 10.76 13.30
N GLY A 338 -11.15 10.14 12.13
CA GLY A 338 -11.66 10.62 10.85
C GLY A 338 -13.18 10.74 10.86
N TYR A 339 -13.86 9.71 11.37
CA TYR A 339 -15.30 9.72 11.51
C TYR A 339 -15.80 10.77 12.52
N LEU A 340 -15.23 10.85 13.72
CA LEU A 340 -15.62 11.85 14.73
C LEU A 340 -15.47 13.28 14.20
N THR A 341 -14.52 13.50 13.30
CA THR A 341 -14.31 14.80 12.63
C THR A 341 -15.38 15.06 11.57
N LEU A 342 -15.72 14.06 10.76
CA LEU A 342 -16.77 14.15 9.73
C LEU A 342 -18.17 14.26 10.32
N ASP A 343 -18.49 13.49 11.36
CA ASP A 343 -19.77 13.54 12.06
C ASP A 343 -20.03 14.95 12.57
N ARG A 344 -19.06 15.55 13.28
CA ARG A 344 -19.15 16.96 13.72
C ARG A 344 -19.27 17.97 12.57
N ALA A 345 -18.74 17.66 11.40
CA ALA A 345 -18.74 18.57 10.25
C ALA A 345 -20.04 18.51 9.44
N PHE A 346 -20.67 17.33 9.34
CA PHE A 346 -21.81 17.09 8.44
C PHE A 346 -23.12 16.77 9.15
N SER A 347 -23.07 16.41 10.42
CA SER A 347 -24.17 15.82 11.16
C SER A 347 -24.27 16.50 12.53
N GLY A 348 -25.28 17.35 12.70
CA GLY A 348 -25.61 17.93 14.02
C GLY A 348 -26.20 16.90 14.99
N ALA A 349 -26.23 15.62 14.62
CA ALA A 349 -26.87 14.54 15.35
C ALA A 349 -25.85 13.46 15.70
N THR A 350 -25.64 13.24 17.00
CA THR A 350 -24.81 12.18 17.55
C THR A 350 -25.39 10.79 17.20
N ALA A 351 -25.09 10.26 16.01
CA ALA A 351 -25.39 8.86 15.69
C ALA A 351 -24.20 8.00 16.15
N PRO A 352 -24.42 6.94 16.95
CA PRO A 352 -23.35 6.11 17.47
C PRO A 352 -22.65 5.30 16.36
N PHE A 353 -21.35 5.58 16.19
CA PHE A 353 -20.36 4.94 15.31
C PHE A 353 -20.29 3.40 15.37
N VAL A 354 -20.87 2.77 16.40
CA VAL A 354 -20.63 1.36 16.77
C VAL A 354 -21.71 0.41 16.23
N ASP A 355 -22.84 0.92 15.75
CA ASP A 355 -24.01 0.05 15.57
C ASP A 355 -24.14 -0.55 14.17
N ALA A 356 -23.33 -0.12 13.19
CA ALA A 356 -23.37 -0.69 11.84
C ALA A 356 -22.37 -1.87 11.72
N PRO A 357 -22.84 -3.13 11.64
CA PRO A 357 -21.97 -4.31 11.61
C PRO A 357 -20.95 -4.27 10.46
N ALA A 358 -21.33 -3.69 9.32
CA ALA A 358 -20.48 -3.50 8.16
C ALA A 358 -19.23 -2.64 8.46
N VAL A 359 -19.36 -1.63 9.32
CA VAL A 359 -18.26 -0.73 9.68
C VAL A 359 -17.26 -1.43 10.58
N ILE A 360 -17.74 -2.22 11.55
CA ILE A 360 -16.88 -3.02 12.42
C ILE A 360 -16.13 -4.07 11.60
N MET A 361 -16.84 -4.82 10.74
CA MET A 361 -16.22 -5.82 9.86
C MET A 361 -15.17 -5.19 8.95
N LEU A 362 -15.45 -4.01 8.42
CA LEU A 362 -14.46 -3.28 7.66
C LEU A 362 -13.21 -2.95 8.47
N GLN A 363 -13.37 -2.38 9.66
CA GLN A 363 -12.23 -2.01 10.49
C GLN A 363 -11.39 -3.23 10.81
N ILE A 364 -12.01 -4.39 11.06
CA ILE A 364 -11.34 -5.68 11.25
C ILE A 364 -10.51 -6.06 10.01
N VAL A 365 -11.10 -5.99 8.81
CA VAL A 365 -10.40 -6.30 7.55
C VAL A 365 -9.24 -5.33 7.31
N LEU A 366 -9.44 -4.03 7.55
CA LEU A 366 -8.39 -3.01 7.42
C LEU A 366 -7.28 -3.21 8.45
N GLY A 367 -7.63 -3.55 9.70
CA GLY A 367 -6.68 -3.88 10.75
C GLY A 367 -5.84 -5.09 10.37
N TRP A 368 -6.48 -6.17 9.90
CA TRP A 368 -5.79 -7.36 9.40
C TRP A 368 -4.89 -7.06 8.21
N ALA A 369 -5.39 -6.35 7.20
CA ALA A 369 -4.63 -5.96 6.02
C ALA A 369 -3.44 -5.07 6.40
N ALA A 370 -3.63 -4.18 7.37
CA ALA A 370 -2.57 -3.35 7.90
C ALA A 370 -1.47 -4.16 8.59
N GLY A 371 -1.89 -5.15 9.38
CA GLY A 371 -0.99 -6.11 10.00
C GLY A 371 -0.26 -7.01 9.01
N PHE A 372 -0.87 -7.37 7.88
CA PHE A 372 -0.24 -8.18 6.84
C PHE A 372 0.75 -7.37 5.99
N ARG A 373 0.41 -6.13 5.62
CA ARG A 373 1.22 -5.27 4.74
C ARG A 373 2.04 -4.21 5.48
N GLN A 374 2.70 -4.62 6.56
CA GLN A 374 3.44 -3.69 7.44
C GLN A 374 4.46 -2.86 6.69
N GLU A 375 5.28 -3.47 5.82
CA GLU A 375 6.36 -2.76 5.09
C GLU A 375 5.82 -1.68 4.16
N THR A 376 4.70 -1.95 3.51
CA THR A 376 4.12 -0.99 2.58
C THR A 376 3.43 0.14 3.33
N LEU A 377 2.75 -0.17 4.43
CA LEU A 377 2.11 0.84 5.26
C LEU A 377 3.11 1.68 6.03
N THR A 378 4.17 1.11 6.60
CA THR A 378 5.21 1.88 7.27
C THR A 378 5.87 2.83 6.29
N THR A 379 6.22 2.36 5.09
CA THR A 379 6.78 3.22 4.05
C THR A 379 5.79 4.33 3.67
N ALA A 380 4.52 4.01 3.44
CA ALA A 380 3.50 5.00 3.13
C ALA A 380 3.29 6.03 4.26
N ILE A 381 3.30 5.60 5.53
CA ILE A 381 3.20 6.48 6.70
C ILE A 381 4.41 7.42 6.74
N TRP A 382 5.63 6.90 6.55
CA TRP A 382 6.83 7.74 6.49
C TRP A 382 6.78 8.74 5.34
N ASP A 383 6.34 8.32 4.16
CA ASP A 383 6.17 9.21 3.00
C ASP A 383 5.14 10.32 3.29
N ILE A 384 4.03 10.00 3.98
CA ILE A 384 3.02 10.98 4.40
C ILE A 384 3.60 11.94 5.45
N VAL A 385 4.30 11.43 6.46
CA VAL A 385 4.93 12.26 7.51
C VAL A 385 5.95 13.21 6.91
N ASP A 386 6.81 12.73 6.01
CA ASP A 386 7.79 13.57 5.32
C ASP A 386 7.11 14.62 4.44
N SER A 387 6.02 14.25 3.76
CA SER A 387 5.21 15.19 2.98
C SER A 387 4.60 16.29 3.86
N ILE A 388 4.04 15.93 5.03
CA ILE A 388 3.46 16.88 6.00
C ILE A 388 4.54 17.78 6.59
N VAL A 389 5.67 17.23 7.02
CA VAL A 389 6.80 18.00 7.57
C VAL A 389 7.35 18.98 6.53
N THR A 390 7.44 18.55 5.27
CA THR A 390 7.89 19.40 4.17
C THR A 390 6.89 20.53 3.91
N LEU A 391 5.59 20.22 3.89
CA LEU A 391 4.54 21.23 3.74
C LEU A 391 4.51 22.21 4.92
N LEU A 392 4.68 21.73 6.16
CA LEU A 392 4.73 22.56 7.35
C LEU A 392 5.96 23.50 7.33
N LYS A 393 7.13 22.98 6.92
CA LYS A 393 8.34 23.80 6.71
C LYS A 393 8.11 24.86 5.65
N LEU A 394 7.40 24.54 4.56
CA LEU A 394 7.07 25.47 3.49
C LEU A 394 6.10 26.57 3.98
N ILE A 395 5.06 26.21 4.72
CA ILE A 395 4.13 27.16 5.36
C ILE A 395 4.88 28.06 6.36
N LEU A 396 5.70 27.49 7.24
CA LEU A 396 6.48 28.26 8.22
C LEU A 396 7.51 29.18 7.55
N ALA A 397 8.12 28.75 6.44
CA ALA A 397 9.01 29.59 5.64
C ALA A 397 8.25 30.76 4.98
N TYR A 398 7.00 30.53 4.58
CA TYR A 398 6.14 31.54 3.97
C TYR A 398 5.67 32.60 5.00
N PHE A 399 5.35 32.18 6.23
CA PHE A 399 4.80 33.04 7.27
C PHE A 399 5.83 33.69 8.20
N ASN A 400 7.13 33.43 8.06
CA ASN A 400 8.14 34.08 8.91
C ASN A 400 8.21 35.59 8.61
N PRO A 401 7.77 36.47 9.55
CA PRO A 401 7.58 37.91 9.29
C PRO A 401 8.90 38.66 9.04
N LEU A 402 10.04 38.11 9.48
CA LEU A 402 11.37 38.69 9.22
C LEU A 402 11.84 38.53 7.76
N ASN A 403 11.18 37.68 6.97
CA ASN A 403 11.55 37.39 5.58
C ASN A 403 10.49 37.86 4.55
N LEU A 404 9.45 38.57 5.01
CA LEU A 404 8.42 39.11 4.12
C LEU A 404 8.91 40.32 3.30
N PHE A 405 10.03 40.93 3.71
CA PHE A 405 10.54 42.18 3.11
C PHE A 405 11.88 42.06 2.37
N ASP A 406 12.50 40.88 2.34
CA ASP A 406 13.79 40.66 1.66
C ASP A 406 13.67 39.53 0.62
N GLU A 407 13.32 39.91 -0.61
CA GLU A 407 13.15 38.99 -1.76
C GLU A 407 14.40 38.15 -2.02
N LYS A 408 15.59 38.69 -1.73
CA LYS A 408 16.88 38.04 -2.02
C LYS A 408 17.11 36.84 -1.11
N LYS A 409 16.85 37.01 0.19
CA LYS A 409 16.88 35.91 1.18
C LYS A 409 15.81 34.86 0.93
N ARG A 410 14.65 35.27 0.40
CA ARG A 410 13.57 34.35 0.02
C ARG A 410 14.01 33.46 -1.15
N ALA A 411 14.65 34.03 -2.17
CA ALA A 411 15.19 33.29 -3.30
C ALA A 411 16.31 32.31 -2.88
N GLU A 412 17.28 32.74 -2.06
CA GLU A 412 18.36 31.87 -1.57
C GLU A 412 17.85 30.68 -0.76
N ARG A 413 16.81 30.86 0.07
CA ARG A 413 16.25 29.75 0.85
C ARG A 413 15.40 28.81 0.02
N VAL A 414 14.66 29.30 -0.98
CA VAL A 414 13.98 28.43 -1.96
C VAL A 414 15.01 27.60 -2.72
N GLN A 415 16.14 28.20 -3.11
CA GLN A 415 17.26 27.50 -3.74
C GLN A 415 17.92 26.47 -2.79
N ALA A 416 18.10 26.81 -1.52
CA ALA A 416 18.66 25.90 -0.52
C ALA A 416 17.73 24.73 -0.20
N ILE A 417 16.41 24.96 -0.14
CA ILE A 417 15.40 23.91 0.01
C ILE A 417 15.35 23.04 -1.25
N GLN A 418 15.44 23.63 -2.45
CA GLN A 418 15.59 22.88 -3.71
C GLN A 418 16.87 22.04 -3.74
N ALA A 419 17.98 22.56 -3.24
CA ALA A 419 19.24 21.83 -3.13
C ALA A 419 19.17 20.70 -2.10
N HIS A 420 18.51 20.92 -0.95
CA HIS A 420 18.34 19.91 0.09
C HIS A 420 17.35 18.80 -0.32
N LEU A 421 16.38 19.13 -1.19
CA LEU A 421 15.48 18.17 -1.86
C LEU A 421 16.16 17.44 -3.04
N GLY A 422 17.46 17.65 -3.28
CA GLY A 422 18.21 17.01 -4.35
C GLY A 422 17.77 17.43 -5.76
N LEU A 423 16.99 18.50 -5.90
CA LEU A 423 16.41 18.88 -7.19
C LEU A 423 17.44 19.45 -8.17
N PHE A 424 18.59 19.96 -7.70
CA PHE A 424 19.73 20.34 -8.53
C PHE A 424 21.03 20.33 -7.71
N GLU A 425 21.83 19.27 -7.79
CA GLU A 425 23.29 19.43 -7.63
C GLU A 425 23.86 19.86 -8.98
N PRO A 426 24.37 21.10 -9.15
CA PRO A 426 25.18 21.41 -10.31
C PRO A 426 26.43 20.54 -10.25
N ALA A 427 26.59 19.64 -11.22
CA ALA A 427 27.71 18.72 -11.34
C ALA A 427 29.03 19.44 -11.04
N ARG A 428 29.69 19.07 -9.94
CA ARG A 428 31.08 19.48 -9.69
C ARG A 428 31.91 19.01 -10.87
N SER A 429 32.37 19.96 -11.67
CA SER A 429 33.33 19.69 -12.73
C SER A 429 34.66 19.29 -12.09
N THR A 430 34.87 18.00 -11.87
CA THR A 430 36.21 17.44 -11.70
C THR A 430 36.87 17.42 -13.06
N VAL A 431 37.36 18.58 -13.51
CA VAL A 431 38.37 18.64 -14.57
C VAL A 431 39.70 18.31 -13.88
N PRO A 432 40.32 17.15 -14.16
CA PRO A 432 41.67 16.89 -13.70
C PRO A 432 42.60 17.71 -14.60
N THR A 433 43.15 18.79 -14.06
CA THR A 433 44.32 19.45 -14.63
C THR A 433 45.56 18.72 -14.12
N GLY A 434 46.26 17.97 -14.98
CA GLY A 434 47.58 17.44 -14.67
C GLY A 434 47.96 16.18 -15.43
N ASP A 435 48.57 16.36 -16.60
CA ASP A 435 49.63 15.58 -17.26
C ASP A 435 50.05 14.22 -16.65
N SER A 436 49.18 13.22 -16.70
CA SER A 436 49.62 11.81 -16.67
C SER A 436 49.15 11.12 -17.94
N GLU A 437 50.10 10.84 -18.82
CA GLU A 437 49.93 10.06 -20.06
C GLU A 437 49.39 8.67 -19.68
N LEU A 438 48.08 8.51 -19.75
CA LEU A 438 47.38 7.26 -19.48
C LEU A 438 47.61 6.31 -20.66
N ASP A 439 48.39 5.26 -20.42
CA ASP A 439 48.66 4.20 -21.38
C ASP A 439 47.40 3.35 -21.59
N TRP A 440 46.70 3.65 -22.69
CA TRP A 440 45.46 2.99 -23.09
C TRP A 440 45.64 1.51 -23.43
N THR A 441 46.87 1.02 -23.60
CA THR A 441 47.13 -0.37 -23.98
C THR A 441 46.77 -1.36 -22.87
N ASP A 442 46.91 -0.96 -21.60
CA ASP A 442 46.60 -1.82 -20.45
C ASP A 442 45.08 -1.99 -20.23
N ILE A 443 44.29 -0.99 -20.61
CA ILE A 443 42.83 -1.03 -20.48
C ILE A 443 42.22 -1.95 -21.54
N PHE A 444 42.75 -1.96 -22.77
CA PHE A 444 42.29 -2.89 -23.81
C PHE A 444 42.72 -4.34 -23.54
N ALA A 445 43.90 -4.56 -22.95
CA ALA A 445 44.36 -5.89 -22.57
C ALA A 445 43.56 -6.52 -21.41
N GLN A 446 42.87 -5.72 -20.59
CA GLN A 446 41.93 -6.21 -19.58
C GLN A 446 40.53 -6.50 -20.14
N GLN A 447 40.14 -5.87 -21.24
CA GLN A 447 38.81 -6.06 -21.83
C GLN A 447 38.72 -7.31 -22.71
N GLU A 448 39.86 -7.80 -23.21
CA GLU A 448 39.95 -9.03 -24.01
C GLU A 448 40.10 -10.30 -23.16
N ARG A 449 40.30 -10.16 -21.84
CA ARG A 449 40.34 -11.27 -20.86
C ARG A 449 39.04 -11.45 -20.07
N ARG A 450 38.01 -10.69 -20.38
CA ARG A 450 36.63 -10.86 -19.90
C ARG A 450 35.74 -11.22 -21.08
#